data_AF-A0A4U3MQP3-F1
#
_entry.id   AF-A0A4U3MQP3-F1
#
_cell.length_a   1.000
_cell.length_b   1.000
_cell.length_c   1.000
_cell.angle_alpha   90.00
_cell.angle_beta   90.00
_cell.angle_gamma   90.00
#
_symmetry.space_group_name_H-M   'P 1'
#
loop_
_entity.id
_entity.type
_entity.pdbx_description
1 polymer ?
#
loop_
_entity_poly.entity_id
_entity_poly.type
_entity_poly.pdbx_seq_one_letter_code
_entity_poly.pdbx_strand_id
1 'polypeptide(L)'
;MARQRACVWLDLRNAAATFNLEVINPADWTYIALKTVPVDQTVAPGWRLHTVSWTAQRSDVVLRLTVGKAFNHPFAPRAELDDVVVQCAC
;
A
#
# COMPACT_ATOMS: atom_id res chain seq x y z
N MET A 1 19.13 3.88 -14.70
CA MET A 1 18.71 3.52 -13.32
C MET A 1 17.61 2.48 -13.43
N ALA A 2 17.69 1.43 -12.61
CA ALA A 2 16.75 0.31 -12.61
C ALA A 2 15.37 0.75 -12.08
N ARG A 3 14.29 0.38 -12.77
CA ARG A 3 12.92 0.63 -12.31
C ARG A 3 12.47 -0.50 -11.40
N GLN A 4 11.94 -0.12 -10.25
CA GLN A 4 11.49 -1.02 -9.19
C GLN A 4 9.98 -0.92 -9.05
N ARG A 5 9.33 -2.01 -8.63
CA ARG A 5 7.92 -2.01 -8.26
C ARG A 5 7.64 -2.92 -7.09
N ALA A 6 6.63 -2.53 -6.33
CA ALA A 6 6.02 -3.36 -5.30
C ALA A 6 4.53 -3.46 -5.58
N CYS A 7 3.94 -4.63 -5.42
CA CYS A 7 2.52 -4.83 -5.51
C CYS A 7 1.98 -5.74 -4.43
N VAL A 8 0.68 -5.61 -4.16
CA VAL A 8 -0.06 -6.39 -3.16
C VAL A 8 -1.51 -6.49 -3.61
N TRP A 9 -2.10 -7.67 -3.45
CA TRP A 9 -3.54 -7.84 -3.56
C TRP A 9 -4.20 -7.41 -2.27
N LEU A 10 -5.26 -6.63 -2.40
CA LEU A 10 -5.96 -6.01 -1.29
C LEU A 10 -7.46 -6.24 -1.42
N ASP A 11 -8.08 -6.65 -0.33
CA ASP A 11 -9.52 -6.55 -0.15
C ASP A 11 -9.81 -5.76 1.15
N LEU A 12 -10.51 -4.64 1.01
CA LEU A 12 -10.83 -3.73 2.10
C LEU A 12 -12.32 -3.77 2.40
N ARG A 13 -12.65 -3.96 3.68
CA ARG A 13 -14.02 -4.23 4.14
C ARG A 13 -14.40 -3.43 5.38
N ASN A 14 -15.69 -3.47 5.68
CA ASN A 14 -16.34 -3.08 6.95
C ASN A 14 -16.43 -1.59 7.29
N ALA A 15 -15.52 -0.74 6.82
CA ALA A 15 -15.57 0.69 7.15
C ALA A 15 -14.83 1.54 6.11
N ALA A 16 -15.11 2.85 6.14
CA ALA A 16 -14.32 3.80 5.37
C ALA A 16 -12.89 3.85 5.94
N ALA A 17 -11.91 3.79 5.06
CA ALA A 17 -10.50 3.72 5.43
C ALA A 17 -9.60 4.27 4.33
N THR A 18 -8.34 4.46 4.69
CA THR A 18 -7.26 4.63 3.73
C THR A 18 -6.34 3.43 3.84
N PHE A 19 -5.88 2.92 2.70
CA PHE A 19 -4.76 2.00 2.66
C PHE A 19 -3.58 2.66 1.98
N ASN A 20 -2.40 2.53 2.57
CA ASN A 20 -1.17 2.99 1.97
C ASN A 20 -0.25 1.82 1.65
N LEU A 21 0.23 1.80 0.41
CA LEU A 21 1.37 1.00 -0.03
C LEU A 21 2.58 1.93 -0.14
N GLU A 22 3.54 1.74 0.75
CA GLU A 22 4.58 2.72 1.05
C GLU A 22 5.95 2.11 0.82
N VAL A 23 6.79 2.81 0.05
CA VAL A 23 8.22 2.51 -0.08
C VAL A 23 8.97 3.62 0.65
N ILE A 24 9.68 3.24 1.71
CA ILE A 24 10.27 4.15 2.67
C ILE A 24 11.79 4.03 2.62
N ASN A 25 12.46 5.16 2.72
CA ASN A 25 13.89 5.28 2.97
C ASN A 25 14.15 4.90 4.45
N PRO A 26 14.84 3.78 4.77
CA PRO A 26 15.07 3.41 6.17
C PRO A 26 16.03 4.31 6.95
N ALA A 27 16.79 5.19 6.28
CA ALA A 27 17.76 6.08 6.94
C ALA A 27 17.07 7.28 7.60
N ASP A 28 16.02 7.82 6.99
CA ASP A 28 15.33 9.05 7.44
C ASP A 28 13.81 8.90 7.53
N TRP A 29 13.27 7.72 7.23
CA TRP A 29 11.85 7.41 7.23
C TRP A 29 11.00 8.27 6.28
N THR A 30 11.60 8.83 5.23
CA THR A 30 10.89 9.55 4.17
C THR A 30 10.34 8.61 3.11
N TYR A 31 9.25 9.03 2.45
CA TYR A 31 8.66 8.27 1.35
C TYR A 31 9.52 8.39 0.08
N ILE A 32 9.92 7.23 -0.46
CA ILE A 32 10.45 7.10 -1.82
C ILE A 32 9.28 7.04 -2.80
N ALA A 33 8.24 6.28 -2.46
CA ALA A 33 7.00 6.22 -3.23
C ALA A 33 5.82 5.85 -2.32
N LEU A 34 4.63 6.36 -2.66
CA LEU A 34 3.42 6.15 -1.90
C LEU A 34 2.24 5.98 -2.86
N LYS A 35 1.43 4.95 -2.62
CA LYS A 35 0.08 4.86 -3.18
C LYS A 35 -0.92 4.83 -2.03
N THR A 36 -1.79 5.83 -1.97
CA THR A 36 -2.94 5.87 -1.07
C THR A 36 -4.20 5.44 -1.82
N VAL A 37 -4.95 4.52 -1.23
CA VAL A 37 -6.20 3.99 -1.75
C VAL A 37 -7.30 4.40 -0.78
N PRO A 38 -8.20 5.33 -1.16
CA PRO A 38 -9.38 5.58 -0.36
C PRO A 38 -10.34 4.40 -0.52
N VAL A 39 -10.95 4.01 0.59
CA VAL A 39 -12.07 3.07 0.58
C VAL A 39 -13.28 3.77 1.15
N ASP A 40 -14.25 3.90 0.27
CA ASP A 40 -15.63 4.21 0.58
C ASP A 40 -16.43 2.90 0.61
N GLN A 41 -17.39 2.80 1.53
CA GLN A 41 -18.27 1.64 1.71
C GLN A 41 -19.23 1.42 0.54
N THR A 42 -19.32 2.39 -0.36
CA THR A 42 -20.06 2.27 -1.62
C THR A 42 -19.37 1.34 -2.63
N VAL A 43 -18.10 1.02 -2.40
CA VAL A 43 -17.33 0.14 -3.28
C VAL A 43 -17.56 -1.32 -2.86
N ALA A 44 -18.05 -2.14 -3.81
CA ALA A 44 -18.24 -3.56 -3.57
C ALA A 44 -16.92 -4.24 -3.13
N PRO A 45 -16.95 -5.14 -2.12
CA PRO A 45 -15.79 -5.93 -1.70
C PRO A 45 -15.20 -6.72 -2.86
N GLY A 46 -13.88 -6.89 -2.85
CA GLY A 46 -13.21 -7.66 -3.87
C GLY A 46 -11.73 -7.36 -3.98
N TRP A 47 -10.96 -8.40 -4.30
CA TRP A 47 -9.53 -8.34 -4.49
C TRP A 47 -9.12 -7.41 -5.63
N ARG A 48 -8.22 -6.47 -5.34
CA ARG A 48 -7.62 -5.56 -6.32
C ARG A 48 -6.12 -5.51 -6.16
N LEU A 49 -5.40 -5.51 -7.28
CA LEU A 49 -3.96 -5.37 -7.28
C LEU A 49 -3.58 -3.89 -7.15
N HIS A 50 -2.79 -3.57 -6.12
CA HIS A 50 -2.23 -2.24 -5.93
C HIS A 50 -0.73 -2.27 -6.16
N THR A 51 -0.25 -1.37 -7.01
CA THR A 51 1.16 -1.28 -7.39
C THR A 51 1.68 0.12 -7.11
N VAL A 52 2.90 0.19 -6.60
CA VAL A 52 3.72 1.39 -6.55
C VAL A 52 5.02 1.13 -7.31
N SER A 53 5.59 2.15 -7.95
CA SER A 53 6.86 2.03 -8.67
C SER A 53 7.78 3.19 -8.34
N TRP A 54 9.08 2.92 -8.34
CA TRP A 54 10.10 3.93 -8.08
C TRP A 54 11.36 3.65 -8.89
N THR A 55 12.22 4.65 -8.98
CA THR A 55 13.57 4.49 -9.55
C THR A 55 14.52 4.14 -8.42
N ALA A 56 15.32 3.07 -8.58
CA ALA A 56 16.31 2.70 -7.57
C ALA A 56 17.38 3.80 -7.44
N GLN A 57 17.44 4.41 -6.26
CA GLN A 57 18.50 5.35 -5.87
C GLN A 57 19.43 4.77 -4.78
N ARG A 58 19.08 3.60 -4.25
CA ARG A 58 19.75 2.93 -3.13
C ARG A 58 19.50 1.42 -3.17
N SER A 59 20.24 0.66 -2.37
CA SER A 59 20.22 -0.80 -2.36
C SER A 59 19.13 -1.42 -1.47
N ASP A 60 18.58 -0.66 -0.53
CA ASP A 60 17.59 -1.14 0.45
C ASP A 60 16.40 -0.18 0.57
N VAL A 61 15.24 -0.72 0.92
CA VAL A 61 14.01 0.04 1.20
C VAL A 61 13.21 -0.67 2.29
N VAL A 62 12.30 0.05 2.93
CA VAL A 62 11.23 -0.54 3.75
C VAL A 62 9.95 -0.53 2.93
N LEU A 63 9.32 -1.69 2.77
CA LEU A 63 7.96 -1.79 2.27
C LEU A 63 7.01 -1.80 3.47
N ARG A 64 6.15 -0.78 3.58
CA ARG A 64 5.16 -0.67 4.65
C ARG A 64 3.75 -0.68 4.07
N LEU A 65 2.86 -1.42 4.72
CA LEU A 65 1.43 -1.49 4.40
C LEU A 65 0.66 -0.98 5.62
N THR A 66 -0.09 0.11 5.46
CA THR A 66 -0.88 0.69 6.57
C THR A 66 -2.33 0.85 6.22
N VAL A 67 -3.19 0.68 7.23
CA VAL A 67 -4.62 0.96 7.16
C VAL A 67 -4.91 2.10 8.14
N GLY A 68 -5.30 3.26 7.61
CA GLY A 68 -5.80 4.38 8.39
C GLY A 68 -7.31 4.28 8.57
N LYS A 69 -7.79 4.31 9.82
CA LYS A 69 -9.22 4.37 10.11
C LYS A 69 -9.75 5.79 9.84
N ALA A 70 -10.82 5.92 9.06
CA ALA A 70 -11.59 7.15 9.05
C ALA A 70 -12.33 7.29 10.39
N PHE A 71 -12.20 8.45 11.06
CA PHE A 71 -12.84 8.72 12.34
C PHE A 71 -14.37 8.47 12.28
N ASN A 72 -14.96 8.00 13.38
CA ASN A 72 -16.41 7.83 13.60
C ASN A 72 -17.12 6.76 12.75
N HIS A 73 -16.59 5.54 12.69
CA HIS A 73 -17.34 4.38 12.18
C HIS A 73 -17.52 3.30 13.26
N PRO A 74 -18.74 2.71 13.42
CA PRO A 74 -19.02 1.67 14.42
C PRO A 74 -18.22 0.38 14.21
N PHE A 75 -17.78 0.13 12.98
CA PHE A 75 -16.95 -1.02 12.64
C PHE A 75 -15.50 -0.60 12.38
N ALA A 76 -14.55 -1.44 12.78
CA ALA A 76 -13.15 -1.28 12.40
C ALA A 76 -12.97 -1.67 10.92
N PRO A 77 -12.18 -0.91 10.13
CA PRO A 77 -11.82 -1.35 8.79
C PRO A 77 -11.01 -2.62 8.86
N ARG A 78 -11.24 -3.53 7.91
CA ARG A 78 -10.49 -4.77 7.75
C ARG A 78 -9.78 -4.72 6.40
N ALA A 79 -8.48 -4.96 6.40
CA ALA A 79 -7.71 -5.21 5.18
C ALA A 79 -7.27 -6.67 5.17
N GLU A 80 -7.56 -7.34 4.07
CA GLU A 80 -6.94 -8.62 3.72
C GLU A 80 -5.87 -8.33 2.66
N LEU A 81 -4.68 -8.91 2.87
CA LEU A 81 -3.52 -8.72 2.02
C LEU A 81 -3.09 -10.09 1.51
N ASP A 82 -2.72 -10.16 0.24
CA ASP A 82 -2.16 -11.36 -0.36
C ASP A 82 -1.10 -11.02 -1.41
N ASP A 83 -0.22 -11.97 -1.70
CA ASP A 83 0.73 -11.91 -2.82
C ASP A 83 1.54 -10.60 -2.87
N VAL A 84 2.21 -10.28 -1.76
CA VAL A 84 3.14 -9.14 -1.69
C VAL A 84 4.39 -9.48 -2.52
N VAL A 85 4.60 -8.72 -3.60
CA VAL A 85 5.70 -8.93 -4.53
C VAL A 85 6.52 -7.65 -4.67
N VAL A 86 7.84 -7.78 -4.58
CA VAL A 86 8.80 -6.73 -4.95
C VAL A 86 9.59 -7.22 -6.15
N GLN A 87 9.66 -6.41 -7.20
CA GLN A 87 10.35 -6.73 -8.44
C GLN A 87 11.32 -5.63 -8.85
N CYS A 88 12.53 -6.07 -9.15
CA CYS A 88 13.64 -5.26 -9.59
C CYS A 88 13.90 -5.55 -11.07
N ALA A 89 13.60 -4.60 -11.95
CA ALA A 89 13.98 -4.72 -13.36
C ALA A 89 15.41 -4.18 -13.54
N CYS A 90 16.33 -5.04 -13.97
CA CYS A 90 17.70 -4.69 -14.33
C CYS A 90 17.74 -3.76 -15.54
#